data_AF-A0A3B9GYI1-F1
#
_entry.id   AF-A0A3B9GYI1-F1
#
_cell.length_a   1.000
_cell.length_b   1.000
_cell.length_c   1.000
_cell.angle_alpha   90.00
_cell.angle_beta   90.00
_cell.angle_gamma   90.00
#
_symmetry.space_group_name_H-M   'P 1'
#
loop_
_entity.id
_entity.type
_entity.pdbx_description
1 polymer ?
#
loop_
_entity_poly.entity_id
_entity_poly.type
_entity_poly.pdbx_seq_one_letter_code
_entity_poly.pdbx_strand_id
1 'polypeptide(L)' 'FNQEPSQTVADALLQPERADDAVIERLLAKASDRLSLFTAPASISQIMDIPDDSYLSVIEVVRRNVPFLV' A
#
# COMPACT_ATOMS: atom_id res chain seq x y z
N PHE A 1 8.48 17.90 -1.61
CA PHE A 1 7.12 17.54 -2.04
C PHE A 1 7.21 16.80 -3.37
N ASN A 2 7.61 15.53 -3.30
CA ASN A 2 7.44 14.43 -4.26
C ASN A 2 8.44 13.37 -3.80
N GLN A 3 8.23 12.82 -2.59
CA GLN A 3 8.94 11.59 -2.27
C GLN A 3 8.23 10.55 -3.12
N GLU A 4 8.84 10.16 -4.23
CA GLU A 4 8.43 9.00 -5.00
C GLU A 4 9.08 7.79 -4.33
N PRO A 5 8.43 7.15 -3.34
CA PRO A 5 8.87 5.83 -2.97
C PRO A 5 8.82 4.98 -4.25
N SER A 6 9.85 4.17 -4.45
CA SER A 6 9.97 3.31 -5.65
C SER A 6 8.81 2.33 -5.79
N GLN A 7 8.00 2.18 -4.75
CA GLN A 7 6.84 1.32 -4.67
C GLN A 7 5.70 2.09 -3.99
N THR A 8 4.48 1.81 -4.44
CA THR A 8 3.23 2.45 -4.08
C THR A 8 2.21 1.40 -3.68
N VAL A 9 1.04 1.81 -3.21
CA VAL A 9 -0.05 0.85 -2.92
C VAL A 9 -0.48 0.05 -4.16
N ALA A 10 -0.29 0.60 -5.37
CA ALA A 10 -0.61 -0.11 -6.59
C ALA A 10 0.25 -1.37 -6.76
N ASP A 11 1.52 -1.35 -6.34
CA ASP A 11 2.40 -2.52 -6.42
C ASP A 11 1.90 -3.67 -5.53
N ALA A 12 1.40 -3.35 -4.33
CA ALA A 12 0.79 -4.34 -3.44
C ALA A 12 -0.54 -4.87 -3.98
N LEU A 13 -1.35 -4.03 -4.63
CA LEU A 13 -2.64 -4.43 -5.18
C LEU A 13 -2.51 -5.27 -6.46
N LEU A 14 -1.47 -5.04 -7.25
CA LEU A 14 -1.18 -5.82 -8.46
C LEU A 14 -0.50 -7.16 -8.15
N GLN A 15 0.13 -7.29 -6.98
CA GLN A 15 0.82 -8.51 -6.52
C GLN A 15 0.51 -8.79 -5.03
N PRO A 16 -0.77 -9.03 -4.67
CA PRO A 16 -1.20 -9.16 -3.29
C PRO A 16 -0.51 -10.33 -2.55
N GLU A 17 -0.14 -11.39 -3.27
CA GLU A 17 0.61 -12.53 -2.72
C GLU A 17 2.03 -12.18 -2.26
N ARG A 18 2.56 -11.04 -2.71
CA ARG A 18 3.89 -10.52 -2.33
C ARG A 18 3.81 -9.40 -1.30
N ALA A 19 2.61 -8.94 -0.92
CA ALA A 19 2.40 -7.90 0.06
C ALA A 19 2.52 -8.45 1.49
N ASP A 20 3.73 -8.85 1.89
CA ASP A 20 4.03 -9.27 3.27
C ASP A 20 4.20 -8.08 4.23
N ASP A 21 4.34 -8.37 5.53
CA ASP A 21 4.47 -7.35 6.58
C ASP A 21 5.62 -6.36 6.29
N ALA A 22 6.76 -6.85 5.79
CA ALA A 22 7.93 -6.02 5.50
C ALA A 22 7.71 -5.14 4.26
N VAL A 23 7.00 -5.64 3.25
CA VAL A 23 6.61 -4.86 2.07
C VAL A 23 5.61 -3.77 2.48
N ILE A 24 4.60 -4.10 3.26
CA ILE A 24 3.61 -3.14 3.76
C ILE A 24 4.28 -2.01 4.57
N GLU A 25 5.19 -2.34 5.49
CA GLU A 25 5.93 -1.34 6.25
C GLU A 25 6.72 -0.37 5.36
N ARG A 26 7.27 -0.86 4.24
CA ARG A 26 8.03 -0.03 3.28
C ARG A 26 7.14 0.86 2.42
N LEU A 27 5.89 0.44 2.18
CA LEU A 27 4.89 1.20 1.43
C LEU A 27 4.21 2.29 2.28
N LEU A 28 4.18 2.11 3.60
CA LEU A 28 3.61 3.06 4.53
C LEU A 28 4.54 4.27 4.70
N ALA A 29 4.16 5.40 4.11
CA ALA A 29 4.84 6.66 4.35
C ALA A 29 4.42 7.24 5.70
N LYS A 30 5.40 7.54 6.56
CA LYS A 30 5.15 8.25 7.82
C LYS A 30 4.74 9.69 7.54
N ALA A 31 3.46 9.99 7.76
CA ALA A 31 2.93 11.35 7.69
C ALA A 31 3.10 12.08 9.04
N SER A 32 3.02 11.36 10.16
CA SER A 32 3.33 11.83 11.52
C SER A 32 3.68 10.66 12.45
N ASP A 33 3.94 10.95 13.72
CA ASP A 33 4.24 9.92 14.74
C ASP A 33 3.10 8.89 14.94
N ARG A 34 1.87 9.25 14.58
CA ARG A 34 0.67 8.41 14.78
C ARG A 34 -0.14 8.19 13.50
N LEU A 35 0.37 8.62 12.35
CA LEU A 35 -0.31 8.50 11.08
C LEU A 35 0.67 8.04 10.01
N SER A 36 0.35 6.90 9.43
CA SER A 36 1.00 6.40 8.23
C SER A 36 -0.04 6.38 7.10
N LEU A 37 0.41 6.70 5.89
CA LEU A 37 -0.44 6.74 4.71
C LEU A 37 0.18 5.88 3.63
N PHE A 38 -0.68 5.21 2.85
CA PHE A 38 -0.26 4.63 1.59
C PHE A 38 -0.02 5.73 0.56
N THR A 39 1.07 5.58 -0.20
CA THR A 39 1.35 6.47 -1.33
C THR A 39 0.68 5.95 -2.58
N ALA A 40 -0.11 6.80 -3.23
CA ALA A 40 -0.66 6.52 -4.55
C ALA A 40 0.42 6.73 -5.62
N PRO A 41 0.33 6.03 -6.77
CA PRO A 41 1.14 6.33 -7.94
C PRO A 41 0.98 7.78 -8.38
N ALA A 42 2.09 8.45 -8.69
CA ALA A 42 2.07 9.82 -9.18
C ALA A 42 1.49 9.95 -10.60
N SER A 43 1.49 8.85 -11.37
CA SER A 43 0.96 8.79 -12.72
C SER A 43 0.17 7.50 -12.95
N ILE A 44 -0.85 7.60 -13.79
CA ILE A 44 -1.58 6.45 -14.31
C ILE A 44 -1.07 6.23 -15.73
N SER A 45 -0.04 5.41 -15.85
CA SER A 45 0.56 5.08 -17.16
C SER A 45 -0.31 4.12 -17.96
N GLN A 46 -1.12 3.30 -17.27
CA GLN A 46 -1.91 2.20 -17.83
C GLN A 46 -3.19 1.99 -17.00
N ILE A 47 -4.19 1.34 -17.61
CA ILE A 47 -5.35 0.86 -16.87
C ILE A 47 -4.86 -0.26 -15.94
N MET A 48 -4.98 -0.04 -14.64
CA MET A 48 -4.66 -1.05 -13.63
C MET A 48 -5.89 -1.93 -13.45
N ASP A 49 -5.81 -3.16 -13.96
CA ASP A 49 -6.84 -4.18 -13.71
C ASP A 49 -6.54 -4.82 -12.35
N ILE A 50 -7.10 -4.22 -11.30
CA ILE A 50 -6.91 -4.67 -9.92
C ILE A 50 -8.14 -5.48 -9.51
N PRO A 51 -7.98 -6.78 -9.23
CA PRO A 51 -9.05 -7.61 -8.70
C PRO A 51 -9.58 -7.12 -7.36
N ASP A 52 -10.90 -7.25 -7.13
CA ASP A 52 -11.55 -6.81 -5.89
C ASP A 52 -10.97 -7.50 -4.64
N ASP A 53 -10.55 -8.76 -4.76
CA ASP A 53 -9.96 -9.56 -3.69
C ASP A 53 -8.53 -9.13 -3.32
N SER A 54 -7.80 -8.46 -4.22
CA SER A 54 -6.50 -7.86 -3.91
C SER A 54 -6.61 -6.83 -2.79
N TYR A 55 -7.67 -6.02 -2.79
CA TYR A 55 -7.90 -5.01 -1.75
C TYR A 55 -8.10 -5.66 -0.37
N LEU A 56 -8.93 -6.73 -0.31
CA LEU A 56 -9.15 -7.47 0.92
C LEU A 56 -7.86 -8.10 1.44
N SER A 57 -7.07 -8.70 0.54
CA SER A 57 -5.81 -9.34 0.87
C SER A 57 -4.81 -8.36 1.49
N VAL A 58 -4.63 -7.19 0.87
CA VAL A 58 -3.74 -6.14 1.37
C VAL A 58 -4.25 -5.59 2.71
N ILE A 59 -5.55 -5.32 2.84
CA ILE A 59 -6.17 -4.84 4.09
C ILE A 59 -5.94 -5.80 5.26
N GLU A 60 -6.07 -7.11 5.02
CA GLU A 60 -5.86 -8.14 6.04
C GLU A 60 -4.42 -8.17 6.55
N VAL A 61 -3.44 -7.99 5.67
CA VAL A 61 -2.03 -7.89 6.07
C VAL A 61 -1.80 -6.63 6.90
N VAL A 62 -2.29 -5.48 6.43
CA VAL A 62 -2.10 -4.20 7.14
C VAL A 62 -2.71 -4.26 8.53
N ARG A 63 -3.92 -4.80 8.67
CA ARG A 63 -4.64 -4.90 9.94
C ARG A 63 -3.90 -5.72 11.01
N ARG A 64 -3.00 -6.63 10.62
CA ARG A 64 -2.15 -7.37 11.57
C ARG A 64 -1.06 -6.48 12.18
N ASN A 65 -0.66 -5.44 11.47
CA ASN A 65 0.49 -4.60 11.81
C ASN A 65 0.10 -3.24 12.41
N VAL A 66 -1.15 -2.79 12.19
CA VAL A 66 -1.61 -1.49 12.71
C VAL A 66 -2.81 -1.67 13.64
N PRO A 67 -2.90 -0.87 14.72
CA PRO A 67 -4.02 -0.94 15.66
C PRO A 67 -5.33 -0.41 15.05
N PHE A 68 -5.26 0.42 14.00
CA PHE A 68 -6.41 1.05 13.36
C PHE A 68 -6.12 1.33 11.88
N LEU A 69 -7.11 1.11 11.01
CA LEU A 69 -7.05 1.29 9.55
C LEU A 69 -8.31 2.01 9.08
N VAL A 70 -8.18 2.93 8.12
CA VAL A 70 -9.25 3.74 7.53
C VAL A 70 -9.23 3.61 6.02
#